data_AF-A0A6J5VM67-F1
#
_entry.id   AF-A0A6J5VM67-F1
#
_cell.length_a   1.000
_cell.length_b   1.000
_cell.length_c   1.000
_cell.angle_alpha   90.00
_cell.angle_beta   90.00
_cell.angle_gamma   90.00
#
_symmetry.space_group_name_H-M   'P 1'
#
loop_
_entity.id
_entity.type
_entity.pdbx_description
1 polymer ?
#
loop_
_entity_poly.entity_id
_entity_poly.type
_entity_poly.pdbx_seq_one_letter_code
_entity_poly.pdbx_strand_id
1 'polypeptide(L)'
;MQALQNNLDGKSKQYKDPALTQLFLMNNIHYIVRSVRRSEAKDLLGDDWVQIHRRIVQQHANQYKRVSWAKILQCLTVQGGNSSGSDSSSLSRAMVKDRFKTFNVQFEELHQRQSQWTVPDSELRESLRLAVAEVLLPAYRSFVKRFGHAYDREWEEPTEVYKVSS
;
A
#
# COMPACT_ATOMS: atom_id res chain seq x y z
N MET A 1 25.65 8.30 -13.40
CA MET A 1 24.46 7.83 -12.65
C MET A 1 24.42 8.26 -11.19
N GLN A 2 25.54 8.31 -10.45
CA GLN A 2 25.55 8.67 -9.02
C GLN A 2 24.96 10.06 -8.71
N ALA A 3 25.25 11.08 -9.52
CA ALA A 3 24.73 12.43 -9.31
C ALA A 3 23.19 12.49 -9.38
N LEU A 4 22.58 11.72 -10.30
CA LEU A 4 21.13 11.62 -10.43
C LEU A 4 20.52 10.93 -9.21
N GLN A 5 21.12 9.84 -8.73
CA GLN A 5 20.66 9.15 -7.52
C GLN A 5 20.74 10.04 -6.28
N ASN A 6 21.83 10.78 -6.10
CA ASN A 6 22.00 11.72 -4.99
C ASN A 6 20.96 12.87 -5.07
N ASN A 7 20.64 13.35 -6.28
CA ASN A 7 19.59 14.36 -6.46
C ASN A 7 18.21 13.84 -6.08
N LEU A 8 17.89 12.61 -6.50
CA LEU A 8 16.63 11.96 -6.15
C LEU A 8 16.53 11.73 -4.64
N ASP A 9 17.58 11.24 -3.99
CA ASP A 9 17.61 11.07 -2.53
C ASP A 9 17.38 12.41 -1.82
N GLY A 10 18.10 13.46 -2.22
CA GLY A 10 17.94 14.81 -1.67
C GLY A 10 16.52 15.38 -1.82
N LYS A 11 15.89 15.20 -3.00
CA LYS A 11 14.49 15.63 -3.22
C LYS A 11 13.50 14.77 -2.45
N SER A 12 13.75 13.47 -2.34
CA SER A 12 12.84 12.54 -1.66
C SER A 12 12.66 12.89 -0.17
N LYS A 13 13.70 13.44 0.46
CA LYS A 13 13.71 13.90 1.86
C LYS A 13 12.86 15.13 2.14
N GLN A 14 12.38 15.82 1.10
CA GLN A 14 11.51 17.00 1.25
C GLN A 14 10.05 16.60 1.52
N TYR A 15 9.67 15.37 1.17
CA TYR A 15 8.33 14.86 1.45
C TYR A 15 8.22 14.47 2.93
N LYS A 16 7.20 15.03 3.61
CA LYS A 16 6.91 14.72 5.01
C LYS A 16 6.31 13.32 5.19
N ASP A 17 5.55 12.85 4.20
CA ASP A 17 4.95 11.52 4.22
C ASP A 17 5.96 10.49 3.69
N PRO A 18 6.40 9.51 4.51
CA PRO A 18 7.34 8.51 4.06
C PRO A 18 6.81 7.61 2.94
N ALA A 19 5.48 7.41 2.83
CA ALA A 19 4.90 6.68 1.70
C ALA A 19 5.04 7.47 0.39
N LEU A 20 4.84 8.80 0.43
CA LEU A 20 5.05 9.65 -0.73
C LEU A 20 6.51 9.68 -1.17
N THR A 21 7.45 9.67 -0.22
CA THR A 21 8.89 9.48 -0.51
C THR A 21 9.14 8.20 -1.30
N GLN A 22 8.56 7.07 -0.87
CA GLN A 22 8.72 5.80 -1.58
C GLN A 22 8.09 5.85 -2.99
N LEU A 23 6.90 6.43 -3.11
CA LEU A 23 6.22 6.57 -4.40
C LEU A 23 7.03 7.43 -5.38
N PHE A 24 7.60 8.54 -4.90
CA PHE A 24 8.48 9.41 -5.68
C PHE A 24 9.71 8.66 -6.21
N LEU A 25 10.41 7.92 -5.34
CA LEU A 25 11.59 7.16 -5.74
C LEU A 25 11.24 6.04 -6.73
N MET A 26 10.15 5.30 -6.47
CA MET A 26 9.62 4.29 -7.37
C MET A 26 9.35 4.85 -8.77
N ASN A 27 8.61 5.96 -8.87
CA ASN A 27 8.27 6.60 -10.14
C ASN A 27 9.51 7.03 -10.93
N ASN A 28 10.44 7.73 -10.26
CA ASN A 28 11.62 8.27 -10.93
C ASN A 28 12.58 7.17 -11.38
N ILE A 29 12.84 6.16 -10.53
CA ILE A 29 13.73 5.06 -10.89
C ILE A 29 13.10 4.22 -12.01
N HIS A 30 11.78 3.98 -11.97
CA HIS A 30 11.08 3.30 -13.05
C HIS A 30 11.22 4.05 -14.38
N TYR A 31 11.05 5.38 -14.35
CA TYR A 31 11.25 6.22 -15.53
C TYR A 31 12.68 6.12 -16.08
N ILE A 32 13.69 6.16 -15.21
CA ILE A 32 15.10 6.00 -15.61
C ILE A 32 15.32 4.63 -16.26
N VAL A 33 14.84 3.55 -15.65
CA VAL A 33 14.95 2.20 -16.20
C VAL A 33 14.30 2.11 -17.58
N ARG A 34 13.09 2.67 -17.74
CA ARG A 34 12.37 2.69 -19.02
C ARG A 34 13.12 3.51 -20.08
N SER A 35 13.73 4.63 -19.67
CA SER A 35 14.50 5.51 -20.55
C SER A 35 15.80 4.85 -21.02
N VAL A 36 16.54 4.21 -20.11
CA VAL A 36 17.76 3.44 -20.44
C VAL A 36 17.44 2.29 -21.37
N ARG A 37 16.37 1.52 -21.11
CA ARG A 37 15.97 0.40 -21.98
C ARG A 37 15.58 0.81 -23.41
N ARG A 38 15.28 2.09 -23.64
CA ARG A 38 14.85 2.65 -24.93
C ARG A 38 15.97 3.40 -25.66
N SER A 39 17.17 3.47 -25.08
CA SER A 39 18.32 4.16 -25.66
C SER A 39 19.53 3.23 -25.76
N GLU A 40 20.54 3.66 -26.51
CA GLU A 40 21.85 2.99 -26.65
C GLU A 40 22.59 2.86 -25.30
N ALA A 41 22.15 3.59 -24.27
CA ALA A 41 22.68 3.44 -22.92
C ALA A 41 22.48 2.02 -22.37
N LYS A 42 21.48 1.27 -22.87
CA LYS A 42 21.30 -0.14 -22.50
C LYS A 42 22.53 -0.98 -22.85
N ASP A 43 23.12 -0.77 -24.03
CA ASP A 43 24.26 -1.55 -24.51
C ASP A 43 25.53 -1.25 -23.72
N LEU A 44 25.66 -0.02 -23.22
CA LEU A 44 26.77 0.40 -22.36
C LEU A 44 26.62 -0.09 -20.92
N LEU A 45 25.40 -0.10 -20.37
CA LEU A 45 25.15 -0.44 -18.96
C LEU A 45 24.88 -1.94 -18.74
N GLY A 46 24.43 -2.65 -19.77
CA GLY A 46 24.11 -4.07 -19.72
C GLY A 46 22.76 -4.39 -19.05
N ASP A 47 22.31 -5.64 -19.25
CA ASP A 47 21.04 -6.13 -18.70
C ASP A 47 21.06 -6.25 -17.17
N ASP A 48 22.21 -6.52 -16.56
CA ASP A 48 22.37 -6.60 -15.11
C ASP A 48 22.00 -5.29 -14.42
N TRP A 49 22.44 -4.16 -14.99
CA TRP A 49 22.10 -2.84 -14.47
C TRP A 49 20.59 -2.61 -14.48
N VAL A 50 19.92 -3.00 -15.57
CA VAL A 50 18.46 -2.92 -15.72
C VAL A 50 17.77 -3.80 -14.68
N GLN A 51 18.24 -5.02 -14.47
CA GLN A 51 17.65 -5.95 -13.51
C GLN A 51 17.80 -5.45 -12.06
N ILE A 52 18.98 -4.92 -11.69
CA ILE A 52 19.23 -4.32 -10.38
C ILE A 52 18.25 -3.18 -10.12
N HIS A 53 18.11 -2.24 -11.07
CA HIS A 53 17.25 -1.09 -10.88
C HIS A 53 15.75 -1.45 -10.89
N ARG A 54 15.34 -2.48 -11.65
CA ARG A 54 13.99 -3.06 -11.51
C ARG A 54 13.73 -3.60 -10.12
N ARG A 55 14.69 -4.29 -9.50
CA ARG A 55 14.56 -4.76 -8.10
C ARG A 55 14.42 -3.58 -7.13
N ILE A 56 15.16 -2.49 -7.34
CA ILE A 56 15.04 -1.27 -6.52
C ILE A 56 13.64 -0.64 -6.65
N VAL A 57 13.07 -0.57 -7.87
CA VAL A 57 11.68 -0.12 -8.06
C VAL A 57 10.71 -0.97 -7.24
N GLN A 58 10.87 -2.30 -7.28
CA GLN A 58 10.02 -3.21 -6.51
C GLN A 58 10.21 -3.06 -4.98
N GLN A 59 11.43 -2.79 -4.51
CA GLN A 59 11.68 -2.50 -3.10
C GLN A 59 10.92 -1.25 -2.64
N HIS A 60 10.94 -0.17 -3.42
CA HIS A 60 10.18 1.05 -3.12
C HIS A 60 8.66 0.81 -3.18
N ALA A 61 8.16 0.03 -4.15
CA ALA A 61 6.75 -0.35 -4.20
C ALA A 61 6.31 -1.12 -2.96
N ASN A 62 7.12 -2.09 -2.51
CA ASN A 62 6.86 -2.86 -1.29
C ASN A 62 6.91 -1.99 -0.03
N GLN A 63 7.86 -1.07 0.06
CA GLN A 63 7.96 -0.16 1.19
C GLN A 63 6.80 0.85 1.21
N TYR A 64 6.39 1.38 0.05
CA TYR A 64 5.19 2.20 -0.09
C TYR A 64 3.96 1.46 0.44
N LYS A 65 3.75 0.21 0.01
CA LYS A 65 2.64 -0.63 0.47
C LYS A 65 2.67 -0.80 1.98
N ARG A 66 3.83 -1.19 2.53
CA ARG A 66 4.01 -1.45 3.96
C ARG A 66 3.72 -0.20 4.79
N VAL A 67 4.31 0.94 4.43
CA VAL A 67 4.15 2.19 5.19
C VAL A 67 2.72 2.72 5.10
N SER A 68 2.10 2.63 3.92
CA SER A 68 0.75 3.16 3.69
C SER A 68 -0.33 2.34 4.38
N TRP A 69 -0.24 1.01 4.30
CA TRP A 69 -1.35 0.11 4.65
C TRP A 69 -1.15 -0.64 5.96
N ALA A 70 0.02 -0.57 6.61
CA ALA A 70 0.29 -1.30 7.85
C ALA A 70 -0.75 -1.01 8.96
N LYS A 71 -1.10 0.25 9.20
CA LYS A 71 -2.06 0.62 10.25
C LYS A 71 -3.47 0.10 9.96
N ILE A 72 -3.93 0.26 8.73
CA ILE A 72 -5.23 -0.24 8.27
C ILE A 72 -5.29 -1.76 8.38
N LEU A 73 -4.24 -2.46 7.94
CA LEU A 73 -4.15 -3.92 8.05
C LEU A 73 -4.12 -4.38 9.51
N GLN A 74 -3.46 -3.63 10.41
CA GLN A 74 -3.49 -3.91 11.85
C GLN A 74 -4.90 -3.82 12.45
N CYS A 75 -5.72 -2.87 12.02
CA CYS A 75 -7.13 -2.78 12.43
C CYS A 75 -7.92 -4.03 12.02
N LEU A 76 -7.63 -4.58 10.84
CA LEU A 76 -8.26 -5.77 10.28
C LEU A 76 -7.71 -7.09 10.87
N THR A 77 -6.48 -7.11 11.37
CA THR A 77 -5.93 -8.28 12.05
C THR A 77 -6.48 -8.43 13.46
N VAL A 78 -7.10 -9.58 13.71
CA VAL A 78 -7.44 -10.01 15.07
C VAL A 78 -6.16 -10.54 15.71
N GLN A 79 -5.41 -9.70 16.43
CA GLN A 79 -4.57 -10.25 17.50
C GLN A 79 -5.54 -10.81 18.55
N GLY A 80 -5.76 -12.12 18.49
CA GLY A 80 -6.23 -12.85 19.66
C GLY A 80 -5.21 -12.55 20.74
N GLY A 81 -5.62 -11.81 21.77
CA GLY A 81 -4.74 -11.54 22.90
C GLY A 81 -4.17 -12.86 23.39
N ASN A 82 -2.89 -12.86 23.72
CA ASN A 82 -2.27 -13.91 24.51
C ASN A 82 -3.07 -14.08 25.80
N SER A 83 -4.05 -14.95 25.79
CA SER A 83 -4.79 -15.39 26.94
C SER A 83 -4.87 -16.89 26.82
N SER A 84 -3.87 -17.52 27.41
CA SER A 84 -3.86 -18.93 27.74
C SER A 84 -5.25 -19.33 28.27
N GLY A 85 -5.89 -20.26 27.57
CA GLY A 85 -7.01 -21.05 28.07
C GLY A 85 -8.21 -20.28 28.62
N SER A 86 -9.04 -19.70 27.76
CA SER A 86 -10.50 -19.65 27.98
C SER A 86 -11.20 -19.17 26.71
N ASP A 87 -12.26 -19.89 26.35
CA ASP A 87 -13.30 -19.59 25.37
C ASP A 87 -13.02 -18.59 24.22
N SER A 88 -12.98 -19.12 23.00
CA SER A 88 -12.77 -18.39 21.73
C SER A 88 -13.93 -17.49 21.27
N SER A 89 -14.85 -17.09 22.15
CA SER A 89 -16.12 -16.48 21.73
C SER A 89 -16.29 -15.02 22.18
N SER A 90 -16.47 -14.15 21.18
CA SER A 90 -17.01 -12.80 21.25
C SER A 90 -16.09 -11.68 21.77
N LEU A 91 -15.32 -11.06 20.86
CA LEU A 91 -15.07 -9.62 20.98
C LEU A 91 -16.42 -8.92 21.19
N SER A 92 -16.52 -8.02 22.17
CA SER A 92 -17.79 -7.36 22.44
C SER A 92 -18.26 -6.60 21.19
N ARG A 93 -19.57 -6.53 20.97
CA ARG A 93 -20.17 -5.75 19.87
C ARG A 93 -19.66 -4.31 19.83
N ALA A 94 -19.39 -3.72 21.00
CA ALA A 94 -18.81 -2.39 21.12
C ALA A 94 -17.38 -2.32 20.55
N MET A 95 -16.51 -3.29 20.87
CA MET A 95 -15.15 -3.36 20.34
C MET A 95 -15.12 -3.60 18.82
N VAL A 96 -16.04 -4.43 18.33
CA VAL A 96 -16.21 -4.64 16.89
C VAL A 96 -16.62 -3.33 16.20
N LYS A 97 -17.60 -2.61 16.78
CA LYS A 97 -18.08 -1.32 16.24
C LYS A 97 -16.96 -0.28 16.20
N ASP A 98 -16.17 -0.19 17.26
CA ASP A 98 -15.03 0.72 17.36
C ASP A 98 -13.93 0.44 16.31
N ARG A 99 -13.64 -0.85 16.06
CA ARG A 99 -12.68 -1.26 15.02
C ARG A 99 -13.14 -0.90 13.61
N PHE A 100 -14.41 -1.13 13.31
CA PHE A 100 -15.00 -0.75 12.03
C PHE A 100 -14.93 0.76 11.80
N LYS A 101 -15.27 1.57 12.82
CA LYS A 101 -15.13 3.03 12.76
C LYS A 101 -13.68 3.46 12.54
N THR A 102 -12.75 2.87 13.29
CA THR A 102 -11.32 3.18 13.16
C THR A 102 -10.80 2.82 11.77
N PHE A 103 -11.18 1.66 11.24
CA PHE A 103 -10.84 1.27 9.87
C PHE A 103 -11.35 2.28 8.84
N ASN A 104 -12.62 2.70 8.93
CA ASN A 104 -13.20 3.66 8.00
C ASN A 104 -12.48 5.00 8.01
N VAL A 105 -12.23 5.56 9.20
CA VAL A 105 -11.51 6.83 9.34
C VAL A 105 -10.11 6.71 8.74
N GLN A 106 -9.35 5.67 9.07
CA GLN A 106 -8.01 5.49 8.54
C GLN A 106 -7.99 5.25 7.03
N PHE A 107 -8.96 4.49 6.51
CA PHE A 107 -9.08 4.23 5.08
C PHE A 107 -9.42 5.51 4.32
N GLU A 108 -10.37 6.31 4.80
CA GLU A 108 -10.78 7.56 4.17
C GLU A 108 -9.67 8.62 4.20
N GLU A 109 -8.99 8.78 5.35
CA GLU A 109 -7.82 9.67 5.44
C GLU A 109 -6.69 9.23 4.50
N LEU A 110 -6.46 7.92 4.36
CA LEU A 110 -5.46 7.41 3.42
C LEU A 110 -5.90 7.69 1.97
N HIS A 111 -7.14 7.37 1.63
CA HIS A 111 -7.70 7.58 0.29
C HIS A 111 -7.67 9.07 -0.11
N GLN A 112 -8.08 9.97 0.77
CA GLN A 112 -8.08 11.42 0.52
C GLN A 112 -6.66 11.95 0.26
N ARG A 113 -5.65 11.43 0.97
CA ARG A 113 -4.26 11.84 0.76
C ARG A 113 -3.69 11.23 -0.53
N GLN A 114 -3.90 9.93 -0.75
CA GLN A 114 -3.30 9.20 -1.87
C GLN A 114 -3.97 9.50 -3.22
N SER A 115 -5.23 9.89 -3.25
CA SER A 115 -5.93 10.30 -4.47
C SER A 115 -5.31 11.55 -5.13
N GLN A 116 -4.55 12.34 -4.37
CA GLN A 116 -3.79 13.49 -4.88
C GLN A 116 -2.43 13.10 -5.47
N TRP A 117 -2.00 11.85 -5.29
CA TRP A 117 -0.69 11.38 -5.75
C TRP A 117 -0.78 10.78 -7.15
N THR A 118 0.27 10.96 -7.95
CA THR A 118 0.31 10.50 -9.34
C THR A 118 1.38 9.45 -9.54
N VAL A 119 1.02 8.35 -10.20
CA VAL A 119 1.94 7.36 -10.78
C VAL A 119 1.81 7.46 -12.30
N PRO A 120 2.71 8.17 -13.01
CA PRO A 120 2.52 8.49 -14.43
C PRO A 120 2.42 7.25 -15.33
N ASP A 121 3.26 6.25 -15.08
CA ASP A 121 3.28 5.01 -15.86
C ASP A 121 2.07 4.13 -15.51
N SER A 122 1.28 3.76 -16.52
CA SER A 122 0.02 3.02 -16.33
C SER A 122 0.24 1.59 -15.89
N GLU A 123 1.27 0.91 -16.39
CA GLU A 123 1.58 -0.48 -16.04
C GLU A 123 2.07 -0.55 -14.58
N LEU A 124 2.94 0.38 -14.18
CA LEU A 124 3.38 0.50 -12.80
C LEU A 124 2.22 0.83 -11.86
N ARG A 125 1.31 1.74 -12.27
CA ARG A 125 0.14 2.12 -11.49
C ARG A 125 -0.78 0.93 -11.26
N GLU A 126 -1.07 0.17 -12.31
CA GLU A 126 -1.95 -0.99 -12.24
C GLU A 126 -1.33 -2.11 -11.39
N SER A 127 -0.05 -2.40 -11.60
CA SER A 127 0.68 -3.35 -10.77
C SER A 127 0.65 -2.98 -9.29
N LEU A 128 0.79 -1.69 -8.96
CA LEU A 128 0.72 -1.22 -7.59
C LEU A 128 -0.67 -1.37 -6.98
N ARG A 129 -1.74 -1.06 -7.73
CA ARG A 129 -3.13 -1.23 -7.31
C ARG A 129 -3.44 -2.69 -7.00
N LEU A 130 -3.13 -3.59 -7.93
CA LEU A 130 -3.30 -5.03 -7.74
C LEU A 130 -2.55 -5.52 -6.50
N ALA A 131 -1.31 -5.08 -6.32
CA ALA A 131 -0.50 -5.48 -5.17
C ALA A 131 -1.08 -4.97 -3.83
N VAL A 132 -1.76 -3.83 -3.80
CA VAL A 132 -2.49 -3.34 -2.61
C VAL A 132 -3.77 -4.15 -2.40
N ALA A 133 -4.55 -4.36 -3.45
CA ALA A 133 -5.79 -5.13 -3.40
C ALA A 133 -5.57 -6.56 -2.89
N GLU A 134 -4.50 -7.21 -3.33
CA GLU A 134 -4.12 -8.58 -2.94
C GLU A 134 -3.91 -8.73 -1.42
N VAL A 135 -3.49 -7.67 -0.73
CA VAL A 135 -3.33 -7.71 0.74
C VAL A 135 -4.55 -7.18 1.48
N LEU A 136 -5.20 -6.16 0.95
CA LEU A 136 -6.31 -5.48 1.64
C LEU A 136 -7.61 -6.27 1.55
N LEU A 137 -7.98 -6.76 0.35
CA LEU A 137 -9.28 -7.38 0.13
C LEU A 137 -9.45 -8.68 0.93
N PRO A 138 -8.47 -9.60 0.99
CA PRO A 138 -8.61 -10.80 1.81
C PRO A 138 -8.74 -10.48 3.30
N ALA A 139 -7.96 -9.51 3.80
CA ALA A 139 -8.02 -9.07 5.19
C ALA A 139 -9.39 -8.46 5.52
N TYR A 140 -9.90 -7.58 4.66
CA TYR A 140 -11.19 -6.92 4.84
C TYR A 140 -12.35 -7.92 4.77
N ARG A 141 -12.39 -8.79 3.75
CA ARG A 141 -13.41 -9.83 3.61
C ARG A 141 -13.43 -10.79 4.79
N SER A 142 -12.27 -11.18 5.30
CA SER A 142 -12.16 -12.03 6.50
C SER A 142 -12.72 -11.33 7.74
N PHE A 143 -12.39 -10.05 7.92
CA PHE A 143 -12.90 -9.23 9.01
C PHE A 143 -14.43 -9.08 8.95
N VAL A 144 -14.98 -8.74 7.79
CA VAL A 144 -16.43 -8.62 7.57
C VAL A 144 -17.13 -9.97 7.78
N LYS A 145 -16.60 -11.07 7.24
CA LYS A 145 -17.19 -12.41 7.45
C LYS A 145 -17.26 -12.79 8.93
N ARG A 146 -16.26 -12.41 9.71
CA ARG A 146 -16.16 -12.76 11.13
C ARG A 146 -17.05 -11.88 12.03
N PHE A 147 -17.27 -10.64 11.64
CA PHE A 147 -17.89 -9.63 12.52
C PHE A 147 -19.10 -8.91 11.93
N GLY A 148 -19.42 -9.12 10.66
CA GLY A 148 -20.51 -8.44 9.94
C GLY A 148 -21.88 -8.69 10.55
N HIS A 149 -22.15 -9.92 10.98
CA HIS A 149 -23.41 -10.28 11.67
C HIS A 149 -23.64 -9.49 12.98
N ALA A 150 -22.58 -8.96 13.60
CA ALA A 150 -22.69 -8.18 14.84
C ALA A 150 -23.09 -6.71 14.60
N TYR A 151 -23.10 -6.24 13.35
CA TYR A 151 -23.34 -4.84 12.96
C TYR A 151 -24.53 -4.70 11.98
N ASP A 152 -25.36 -5.72 11.81
CA ASP A 152 -26.32 -5.86 10.69
C ASP A 152 -27.55 -4.91 10.70
N ARG A 153 -27.46 -3.70 11.26
CA ARG A 153 -28.57 -2.71 11.23
C ARG A 153 -28.19 -1.26 10.89
N GLU A 154 -26.91 -0.93 10.69
CA GLU A 154 -26.48 0.47 10.48
C GLU A 154 -25.22 0.63 9.61
N TRP A 155 -24.72 -0.43 8.95
CA TRP A 155 -23.48 -0.38 8.16
C TRP A 155 -23.77 -0.16 6.67
N GLU A 156 -23.34 0.98 6.10
CA GLU A 156 -23.17 1.13 4.65
C GLU A 156 -21.75 0.68 4.29
N GLU A 157 -21.62 -0.49 3.64
CA GLU A 157 -20.34 -1.04 3.19
C GLU A 157 -19.56 0.00 2.38
N PRO A 158 -18.27 0.29 2.68
CA PRO A 158 -17.55 1.35 1.98
C PRO A 158 -17.19 0.80 0.61
N THR A 159 -17.97 1.16 -0.41
CA THR A 159 -17.77 0.73 -1.79
C THR A 159 -16.39 1.10 -2.33
N GLU A 160 -15.77 2.14 -1.76
CA GLU A 160 -14.42 2.60 -2.10
C GLU A 160 -13.33 1.55 -1.82
N VAL A 161 -13.52 0.63 -0.88
CA VAL A 161 -12.55 -0.45 -0.61
C VAL A 161 -12.42 -1.38 -1.82
N TYR A 162 -13.51 -1.62 -2.54
CA TYR A 162 -13.52 -2.44 -3.75
C TYR A 162 -13.01 -1.69 -4.98
N LYS A 163 -12.98 -0.35 -4.95
CA LYS A 163 -12.33 0.46 -5.99
C LYS A 163 -10.81 0.41 -5.93
N VAL A 164 -10.22 -0.11 -4.85
CA VAL A 164 -8.76 -0.34 -4.77
C VAL A 164 -8.28 -1.35 -5.82
N SER A 165 -9.16 -2.25 -6.29
CA SER A 165 -8.89 -3.21 -7.36
C SER A 165 -9.46 -2.83 -8.74
N SER A 166 -10.10 -1.67 -8.90
CA SER A 166 -10.73 -1.21 -10.15
C SER A 166 -9.97 -0.04 -10.78
#